data_AF-A0A2U1LI98-F1
#
_entry.id   AF-A0A2U1LI98-F1
#
_cell.length_a   1.000
_cell.length_b   1.000
_cell.length_c   1.000
_cell.angle_alpha   90.00
_cell.angle_beta   90.00
_cell.angle_gamma   90.00
#
_symmetry.space_group_name_H-M   'P 1'
#
loop_
_entity.id
_entity.type
_entity.pdbx_description
1 polymer ?
#
loop_
_entity_poly.entity_id
_entity_poly.type
_entity_poly.pdbx_seq_one_letter_code
_entity_poly.pdbx_strand_id
1 'polypeptide(L)'
;MELEDATDRISQLPEFIIHHILSYLDSPQQLVRMSVLSKYWFAVSVSFPASGFNIAQFRDVIKPSSTPVNWDKHYRYVRDCFFKYVDDTTSRFCHQNVTVHTFKLITPNQDRDPTQVDIIDRCLGVYLKEGVKVLVIKVKNMCLECLHENRCPESLDFPMYRVPNTLLSTSSLTSLKICRCELPSSLMVDVVKFKSLKMLELEYVPLHDELIKRLTTSCPLLEKMIFKYCQGVKIFCVYGLENLQEVKIGFDDGVLEVIDIDAPNLWHLSLVAWLGMPSMKVASCKKLTKLSYFGHPSPTKEVEYPLNLELSSHSVRTFELCSDLDLGVIDFCAPNLLLFILSSYCQKGLYSMKRGFVPSKARMEFGGFVNSYWFQHLRQFLDKYIGFKELKLHIRAHVNVKEVMAIHSPPYELDHVELYIEGLSVYEAVVDAVFWCCRPLSLTLEANFTCTNTEEWSHIVKFTHEKLLLQEDEGKTNIRILIYTSSKVKKHFSDLNSFLTASPCDLQGETITFIKEEVVPIKKKRMIKQSKGL
;
A
#
# COMPACT_ATOMS: atom_id res chain seq x y z
N MET A 1 -37.62 53.96 -15.99
CA MET A 1 -37.07 52.70 -15.48
C MET A 1 -35.67 52.59 -16.04
N GLU A 2 -34.74 53.23 -15.35
CA GLU A 2 -33.31 53.11 -15.64
C GLU A 2 -32.95 51.63 -15.43
N LEU A 3 -32.40 50.98 -16.46
CA LEU A 3 -31.79 49.67 -16.27
C LEU A 3 -30.64 49.88 -15.29
N GLU A 4 -30.74 49.29 -14.10
CA GLU A 4 -29.57 49.06 -13.26
C GLU A 4 -28.50 48.40 -14.11
N ASP A 5 -27.44 49.15 -14.37
CA ASP A 5 -26.22 48.66 -14.98
C ASP A 5 -25.69 47.55 -14.07
N ALA A 6 -25.95 46.30 -14.45
CA ALA A 6 -25.49 45.12 -13.73
C ALA A 6 -23.96 45.10 -13.81
N THR A 7 -23.33 45.86 -12.91
CA THR A 7 -21.90 46.12 -12.92
C THR A 7 -21.19 44.78 -12.82
N ASP A 8 -20.44 44.40 -13.85
CA ASP A 8 -19.67 43.16 -13.87
C ASP A 8 -18.47 43.27 -12.92
N ARG A 9 -18.73 42.97 -11.63
CA ARG A 9 -17.73 43.01 -10.56
C ARG A 9 -16.71 41.88 -10.66
N ILE A 10 -17.00 40.81 -11.41
CA ILE A 10 -16.10 39.67 -11.58
C ILE A 10 -14.98 40.04 -12.56
N SER A 11 -15.30 40.78 -13.62
CA SER A 11 -14.29 41.31 -14.56
C SER A 11 -13.44 42.44 -13.99
N GLN A 12 -13.84 43.04 -12.86
CA GLN A 12 -13.08 44.08 -12.17
C GLN A 12 -12.08 43.55 -11.14
N LEU A 13 -11.99 42.23 -10.95
CA LEU A 13 -11.01 41.65 -10.03
C LEU A 13 -9.57 41.92 -10.50
N PRO A 14 -8.65 42.32 -9.61
CA PRO A 14 -7.24 42.46 -9.94
C PRO A 14 -6.64 41.17 -10.49
N GLU A 15 -5.68 41.31 -11.42
CA GLU A 15 -5.04 40.20 -12.11
C GLU A 15 -4.47 39.13 -11.14
N PHE A 16 -3.83 39.55 -10.05
CA PHE A 16 -3.27 38.63 -9.06
C PHE A 16 -4.32 37.75 -8.36
N ILE A 17 -5.55 38.27 -8.19
CA ILE A 17 -6.67 37.49 -7.62
C ILE A 17 -7.18 36.50 -8.65
N ILE A 18 -7.29 36.89 -9.92
CA ILE A 18 -7.68 35.99 -11.00
C ILE A 18 -6.65 34.87 -11.14
N HIS A 19 -5.34 35.18 -11.16
CA HIS A 19 -4.29 34.16 -11.14
C HIS A 19 -4.41 33.22 -9.94
N HIS A 20 -4.71 33.75 -8.75
CA HIS A 20 -4.94 32.92 -7.57
C HIS A 20 -6.14 31.98 -7.76
N ILE A 21 -7.27 32.46 -8.30
CA ILE A 21 -8.45 31.63 -8.61
C ILE A 21 -8.11 30.57 -9.65
N LEU A 22 -7.44 30.96 -10.75
CA LEU A 22 -7.05 30.05 -11.83
C LEU A 22 -6.04 29.00 -11.34
N SER A 23 -5.23 29.30 -10.31
CA SER A 23 -4.30 28.35 -9.69
C SER A 23 -4.96 27.17 -8.97
N TYR A 24 -6.25 27.28 -8.65
CA TYR A 24 -7.04 26.17 -8.11
C TYR A 24 -7.66 25.27 -9.20
N LEU A 25 -7.44 25.58 -10.47
CA LEU A 25 -8.00 24.80 -11.59
C LEU A 25 -6.99 23.77 -12.05
N ASP A 26 -7.30 22.51 -11.74
CA ASP A 26 -6.41 21.37 -11.99
C ASP A 26 -6.39 20.88 -13.45
N SER A 27 -7.17 21.51 -14.34
CA SER A 27 -7.26 21.10 -15.74
C SER A 27 -7.29 22.26 -16.74
N PRO A 28 -6.62 22.12 -17.90
CA PRO A 28 -6.75 23.06 -19.02
C PRO A 28 -8.19 23.32 -19.45
N GLN A 29 -9.07 22.31 -19.34
CA GLN A 29 -10.49 22.46 -19.68
C GLN A 29 -11.20 23.46 -18.76
N GLN A 30 -10.89 23.45 -17.46
CA GLN A 30 -11.44 24.43 -16.51
C GLN A 30 -10.89 25.83 -16.78
N LEU A 31 -9.59 25.96 -17.08
CA LEU A 31 -8.99 27.24 -17.47
C LEU A 31 -9.69 27.84 -18.70
N VAL A 32 -9.92 27.03 -19.74
CA VAL A 32 -10.67 27.46 -20.93
C VAL A 32 -12.11 27.83 -20.60
N ARG A 33 -12.78 27.10 -19.70
CA ARG A 33 -14.15 27.46 -19.25
C ARG A 33 -14.18 28.79 -18.48
N MET A 34 -13.14 29.13 -17.73
CA MET A 34 -13.08 30.45 -17.08
C MET A 34 -12.80 31.58 -18.08
N SER A 35 -12.16 31.27 -19.21
CA SER A 35 -11.86 32.24 -20.25
C SER A 35 -13.10 32.87 -20.89
N VAL A 36 -14.27 32.20 -20.82
CA VAL A 36 -15.51 32.72 -21.43
C VAL A 36 -16.26 33.72 -20.57
N LEU A 37 -15.82 33.96 -19.32
CA LEU A 37 -16.50 34.88 -18.39
C LEU A 37 -16.45 36.33 -18.88
N SER A 38 -15.32 36.77 -19.44
CA SER A 38 -15.19 38.07 -20.09
C SER A 38 -13.93 38.16 -20.93
N LYS A 39 -13.79 39.23 -21.73
CA LYS A 39 -12.55 39.50 -22.49
C LYS A 39 -11.33 39.65 -21.57
N TYR A 40 -11.52 40.16 -20.35
CA TYR A 40 -10.44 40.32 -19.38
C TYR A 40 -10.01 38.95 -18.81
N TRP A 41 -10.98 38.13 -18.38
CA TRP A 41 -10.70 36.76 -17.94
C TRP A 41 -10.12 35.89 -19.05
N PHE A 42 -10.53 36.09 -20.30
CA PHE A 42 -9.89 35.48 -21.45
C PHE A 42 -8.41 35.86 -21.54
N ALA A 43 -8.08 37.14 -21.50
CA ALA A 43 -6.69 37.60 -21.56
C ALA A 43 -5.83 37.07 -20.40
N VAL A 44 -6.36 37.08 -19.17
CA VAL A 44 -5.66 36.56 -17.98
C VAL A 44 -5.52 35.04 -18.02
N SER A 45 -6.54 34.30 -18.48
CA SER A 45 -6.47 32.84 -18.61
C SER A 45 -5.51 32.38 -19.72
N VAL A 46 -5.43 33.13 -20.82
CA VAL A 46 -4.47 32.90 -21.91
C VAL A 46 -3.03 33.16 -21.46
N SER A 47 -2.86 34.04 -20.47
CA SER A 47 -1.60 34.35 -19.82
C SER A 47 -1.40 33.61 -18.50
N PHE A 48 -2.25 32.63 -18.18
CA PHE A 48 -2.08 31.84 -16.97
C PHE A 48 -0.99 30.78 -17.20
N PRO A 49 -0.03 30.59 -16.27
CA PRO A 49 1.02 29.60 -16.41
C PRO A 49 0.47 28.20 -16.20
N ALA A 50 -0.17 27.64 -17.22
CA ALA A 50 -0.69 26.28 -17.18
C ALA A 50 0.48 25.31 -16.98
N SER A 51 0.59 24.78 -15.78
CA SER A 51 1.71 23.93 -15.38
C SER A 51 1.38 22.43 -15.42
N GLY A 52 0.18 22.08 -15.88
CA GLY A 52 -0.33 20.71 -15.96
C GLY A 52 -0.72 20.33 -17.39
N PHE A 53 0.11 19.52 -18.04
CA PHE A 53 -0.14 18.96 -19.37
C PHE A 53 -0.45 17.47 -19.24
N ASN A 54 -1.55 17.02 -19.84
CA ASN A 54 -1.96 15.61 -19.78
C ASN A 54 -2.63 15.14 -21.07
N ILE A 55 -1.93 14.31 -21.83
CA ILE A 55 -2.42 13.77 -23.10
C ILE A 55 -3.73 12.98 -22.96
N ALA A 56 -3.94 12.26 -21.86
CA ALA A 56 -5.16 11.47 -21.68
C ALA A 56 -6.38 12.38 -21.55
N GLN A 57 -6.27 13.44 -20.73
CA GLN A 57 -7.32 14.46 -20.59
C GLN A 57 -7.50 15.24 -21.89
N PHE A 58 -6.41 15.54 -22.61
CA PHE A 58 -6.45 16.25 -23.88
C PHE A 58 -7.19 15.47 -24.96
N ARG A 59 -6.93 14.16 -25.07
CA ARG A 59 -7.64 13.25 -25.97
C ARG A 59 -9.15 13.21 -25.69
N ASP A 60 -9.55 13.19 -24.41
CA ASP A 60 -10.97 13.12 -24.05
C ASP A 60 -11.77 14.36 -24.52
N VAL A 61 -11.08 15.49 -24.76
CA VAL A 61 -11.65 16.72 -25.33
C VAL A 61 -11.72 16.66 -26.86
N ILE A 62 -10.70 16.11 -27.52
CA ILE A 62 -10.64 16.01 -28.99
C ILE A 62 -11.34 14.73 -29.44
N LYS A 63 -12.67 14.75 -29.51
CA LYS A 63 -13.45 13.63 -30.04
C LYS A 63 -13.34 13.53 -31.57
N PRO A 64 -13.31 12.32 -32.15
CA PRO A 64 -13.32 12.17 -33.59
C PRO A 64 -14.64 12.69 -34.19
N SER A 65 -14.54 13.40 -35.32
CA SER A 65 -15.67 14.06 -35.97
C SER A 65 -16.50 13.16 -36.90
N SER A 66 -16.08 11.93 -37.20
CA SER A 66 -16.74 11.07 -38.21
C SER A 66 -16.47 9.57 -38.02
N THR A 67 -17.45 8.71 -38.36
CA THR A 67 -17.32 7.24 -38.47
C THR A 67 -17.35 6.79 -39.93
N PRO A 68 -16.51 5.81 -40.36
CA PRO A 68 -15.53 5.05 -39.55
C PRO A 68 -14.24 5.85 -39.26
N VAL A 69 -13.79 5.79 -38.00
CA VAL A 69 -12.57 6.47 -37.52
C VAL A 69 -11.35 5.60 -37.82
N ASN A 70 -10.41 6.10 -38.62
CA ASN A 70 -9.05 5.56 -38.60
C ASN A 70 -8.38 6.03 -37.30
N TRP A 71 -8.38 5.16 -36.29
CA TRP A 71 -7.87 5.49 -34.96
C TRP A 71 -6.40 5.88 -34.97
N ASP A 72 -5.56 5.24 -35.79
CA ASP A 72 -4.14 5.57 -35.92
C ASP A 72 -3.93 7.02 -36.39
N LYS A 73 -4.64 7.43 -37.44
CA LYS A 73 -4.61 8.81 -37.92
C LYS A 73 -5.13 9.79 -36.87
N HIS A 74 -6.18 9.41 -36.14
CA HIS A 74 -6.72 10.24 -35.07
C HIS A 74 -5.74 10.40 -33.89
N TYR A 75 -5.06 9.34 -33.46
CA TYR A 75 -4.05 9.43 -32.39
C TYR A 75 -2.87 10.31 -32.79
N ARG A 76 -2.37 10.18 -34.03
CA ARG A 76 -1.34 11.08 -34.55
C ARG A 76 -1.79 12.53 -34.53
N TYR A 77 -3.00 12.81 -35.02
CA TYR A 77 -3.58 14.16 -34.97
C TYR A 77 -3.70 14.71 -33.54
N VAL A 78 -4.25 13.93 -32.60
CA VAL A 78 -4.39 14.33 -31.20
C VAL A 78 -3.02 14.62 -30.58
N ARG A 79 -2.03 13.80 -30.88
CA ARG A 79 -0.66 14.00 -30.40
C ARG A 79 -0.04 15.28 -30.95
N ASP A 80 -0.13 15.52 -32.25
CA ASP A 80 0.44 16.72 -32.88
C ASP A 80 -0.23 17.98 -32.31
N CYS A 81 -1.55 17.94 -32.13
CA CYS A 81 -2.29 19.01 -31.46
C CYS A 81 -1.84 19.22 -30.01
N PHE A 82 -1.54 18.14 -29.28
CA PHE A 82 -1.06 18.20 -27.91
C PHE A 82 0.32 18.86 -27.83
N PHE A 83 1.27 18.46 -28.67
CA PHE A 83 2.61 19.08 -28.67
C PHE A 83 2.57 20.53 -29.11
N LYS A 84 1.74 20.87 -30.10
CA LYS A 84 1.48 22.26 -30.47
C LYS A 84 0.93 23.07 -29.30
N TYR A 85 -0.05 22.52 -28.57
CA TYR A 85 -0.60 23.14 -27.38
C TYR A 85 0.46 23.35 -26.28
N VAL A 86 1.30 22.35 -26.02
CA VAL A 86 2.42 22.45 -25.07
C VAL A 86 3.38 23.55 -25.48
N ASP A 87 3.76 23.62 -26.76
CA ASP A 87 4.70 24.62 -27.27
C ASP A 87 4.13 26.04 -27.21
N ASP A 88 2.90 26.22 -27.71
CA ASP A 88 2.21 27.51 -27.71
C ASP A 88 2.03 28.04 -26.28
N THR A 89 1.69 27.17 -25.33
CA THR A 89 1.49 27.53 -23.92
C THR A 89 2.82 27.87 -23.24
N THR A 90 3.86 27.05 -23.47
CA THR A 90 5.21 27.29 -22.95
C THR A 90 5.76 28.62 -23.46
N SER A 91 5.62 28.90 -24.76
CA SER A 91 6.12 30.13 -25.38
C SER A 91 5.44 31.38 -24.83
N ARG A 92 4.14 31.31 -24.49
CA ARG A 92 3.43 32.42 -23.82
C ARG A 92 3.95 32.66 -22.40
N PHE A 93 4.22 31.57 -21.68
CA PHE A 93 4.73 31.63 -20.31
C PHE A 93 6.12 32.29 -20.22
N CYS A 94 7.01 32.07 -21.19
CA CYS A 94 8.37 32.67 -21.23
C CYS A 94 8.41 34.20 -21.11
N HIS A 95 7.30 34.90 -21.36
CA HIS A 95 7.21 36.36 -21.35
C HIS A 95 6.61 36.92 -20.06
N GLN A 96 6.34 36.09 -19.04
CA GLN A 96 5.61 36.46 -17.83
C GLN A 96 6.43 36.19 -16.57
N ASN A 97 6.47 37.15 -15.64
CA ASN A 97 7.17 37.03 -14.36
C ASN A 97 6.34 36.26 -13.31
N VAL A 98 5.77 35.11 -13.67
CA VAL A 98 4.94 34.31 -12.76
C VAL A 98 5.66 33.03 -12.35
N THR A 99 5.85 32.84 -11.05
CA THR A 99 6.54 31.65 -10.52
C THR A 99 5.60 30.44 -10.45
N VAL A 100 6.05 29.29 -10.94
CA VAL A 100 5.27 28.05 -10.93
C VAL A 100 5.83 27.07 -9.91
N HIS A 101 4.99 26.65 -8.95
CA HIS A 101 5.41 25.73 -7.90
C HIS A 101 5.55 24.29 -8.38
N THR A 102 4.57 23.82 -9.16
CA THR A 102 4.46 22.42 -9.64
C THR A 102 4.34 22.42 -11.14
N PHE A 103 5.20 21.67 -11.82
CA PHE A 103 5.09 21.36 -13.24
C PHE A 103 4.85 19.86 -13.44
N LYS A 104 3.84 19.52 -14.24
CA LYS A 104 3.40 18.16 -14.52
C LYS A 104 3.18 17.98 -16.01
N LEU A 105 3.95 17.09 -16.63
CA LEU A 105 3.83 16.70 -18.02
C LEU A 105 3.54 15.20 -18.12
N ILE A 106 2.34 14.85 -18.58
CA ILE A 106 1.98 13.49 -18.99
C ILE A 106 1.83 13.49 -20.51
N THR A 107 2.82 12.93 -21.19
CA THR A 107 3.02 12.99 -22.64
C THR A 107 2.90 11.59 -23.25
N PRO A 108 2.48 11.42 -24.51
CA PRO A 108 2.63 10.14 -25.19
C PRO A 108 4.11 9.84 -25.48
N ASN A 109 4.43 8.59 -25.78
CA ASN A 109 5.72 8.21 -26.39
C ASN A 109 5.95 9.03 -27.67
N GLN A 110 7.21 9.42 -27.92
CA GLN A 110 7.63 10.13 -29.12
C GLN A 110 7.79 9.12 -30.28
N ASP A 111 7.16 9.34 -31.45
CA ASP A 111 7.31 8.46 -32.64
C ASP A 111 8.67 8.67 -33.34
N ARG A 112 9.78 8.62 -32.59
CA ARG A 112 11.13 8.92 -33.12
C ARG A 112 11.21 10.29 -33.84
N ASP A 113 10.23 11.18 -33.61
CA ASP A 113 10.17 12.53 -34.16
C ASP A 113 10.97 13.47 -33.25
N PRO A 114 12.11 14.00 -33.72
CA PRO A 114 12.97 14.85 -32.90
C PRO A 114 12.27 16.15 -32.48
N THR A 115 11.31 16.65 -33.27
CA THR A 115 10.64 17.93 -32.95
C THR A 115 9.82 17.85 -31.66
N GLN A 116 9.27 16.68 -31.34
CA GLN A 116 8.51 16.46 -30.10
C GLN A 116 9.43 16.45 -28.88
N VAL A 117 10.62 15.86 -29.02
CA VAL A 117 11.66 15.88 -27.97
C VAL A 117 12.10 17.32 -27.72
N ASP A 118 12.36 18.10 -28.78
CA ASP A 118 12.76 19.50 -28.68
C ASP A 118 11.70 20.37 -27.97
N ILE A 119 10.41 20.13 -28.25
CA ILE A 119 9.30 20.81 -27.57
C ILE A 119 9.32 20.48 -26.07
N ILE A 120 9.50 19.21 -25.69
CA ILE A 120 9.56 18.80 -24.29
C ILE A 120 10.79 19.41 -23.60
N ASP A 121 11.97 19.36 -24.22
CA ASP A 121 13.21 19.87 -23.65
C ASP A 121 13.16 21.38 -23.45
N ARG A 122 12.66 22.12 -24.43
CA ARG A 122 12.41 23.56 -24.32
C ARG A 122 11.41 23.87 -23.21
N CYS A 123 10.32 23.12 -23.14
CA CYS A 123 9.33 23.26 -22.08
C CYS A 123 9.95 23.07 -20.69
N LEU A 124 10.63 21.94 -20.48
CA LEU A 124 11.33 21.66 -19.22
C LEU A 124 12.37 22.73 -18.89
N GLY A 125 13.15 23.17 -19.88
CA GLY A 125 14.16 24.21 -19.69
C GLY A 125 13.59 25.51 -19.10
N VAL A 126 12.41 25.92 -19.56
CA VAL A 126 11.72 27.12 -19.05
C VAL A 126 11.31 26.92 -17.59
N TYR A 127 10.55 25.87 -17.28
CA TYR A 127 10.05 25.66 -15.91
C TYR A 127 11.14 25.35 -14.89
N LEU A 128 12.22 24.68 -15.31
CA LEU A 128 13.38 24.43 -14.46
C LEU A 128 14.14 25.72 -14.15
N LYS A 129 14.29 26.63 -15.13
CA LYS A 129 14.92 27.94 -14.95
C LYS A 129 14.12 28.84 -14.00
N GLU A 130 12.78 28.76 -14.07
CA GLU A 130 11.88 29.51 -13.18
C GLU A 130 11.83 28.96 -11.74
N GLY A 131 12.58 27.90 -11.43
CA GLY A 131 12.74 27.42 -10.06
C GLY A 131 11.58 26.57 -9.54
N VAL A 132 11.01 25.72 -10.40
CA VAL A 132 9.96 24.76 -10.00
C VAL A 132 10.39 23.91 -8.80
N LYS A 133 9.45 23.61 -7.89
CA LYS A 133 9.71 22.80 -6.68
C LYS A 133 9.25 21.36 -6.83
N VAL A 134 8.21 21.10 -7.63
CA VAL A 134 7.68 19.76 -7.90
C VAL A 134 7.67 19.51 -9.40
N LEU A 135 8.40 18.51 -9.85
CA LEU A 135 8.45 18.09 -11.25
C LEU A 135 7.87 16.69 -11.41
N VAL A 136 6.91 16.54 -12.31
CA VAL A 136 6.33 15.25 -12.70
C VAL A 136 6.42 15.08 -14.21
N ILE A 137 7.11 14.06 -14.69
CA ILE A 137 7.20 13.69 -16.10
C ILE A 137 6.72 12.24 -16.23
N LYS A 138 5.66 12.00 -17.00
CA LYS A 138 5.21 10.64 -17.28
C LYS A 138 5.04 10.45 -18.77
N VAL A 139 5.78 9.51 -19.34
CA VAL A 139 5.58 9.10 -20.73
C VAL A 139 4.64 7.90 -20.74
N LYS A 140 3.53 8.02 -21.47
CA LYS A 140 2.54 6.95 -21.64
C LYS A 140 2.75 6.25 -22.96
N ASN A 141 2.75 4.92 -22.94
CA ASN A 141 2.61 4.15 -24.16
C ASN A 141 1.18 4.33 -24.69
N MET A 142 1.05 4.92 -25.88
CA MET A 142 -0.22 5.19 -26.55
C MET A 142 -0.33 4.42 -27.89
N CYS A 143 0.52 3.41 -28.11
CA CYS A 143 0.47 2.58 -29.32
C CYS A 143 -0.81 1.73 -29.39
N LEU A 144 -1.49 1.78 -30.53
CA LEU A 144 -2.74 1.05 -30.81
C LEU A 144 -2.56 -0.46 -30.96
N GLU A 145 -1.39 -0.92 -31.39
CA GLU A 145 -1.10 -2.36 -31.54
C GLU A 145 -1.28 -3.12 -30.21
N CYS A 146 -1.07 -2.45 -29.07
CA CYS A 146 -1.23 -3.01 -27.74
C CYS A 146 -2.69 -3.05 -27.23
N LEU A 147 -3.64 -2.44 -27.94
CA LEU A 147 -5.05 -2.34 -27.52
C LEU A 147 -5.98 -3.29 -28.27
N HIS A 148 -5.56 -3.83 -29.42
CA HIS A 148 -6.39 -4.70 -30.26
C HIS A 148 -6.14 -6.20 -30.05
N GLU A 149 -4.99 -6.57 -29.50
CA GLU A 149 -4.73 -7.92 -29.04
C GLU A 149 -4.35 -7.85 -27.57
N ASN A 150 -4.98 -8.65 -26.70
CA ASN A 150 -4.57 -8.84 -25.30
C ASN A 150 -3.15 -9.46 -25.15
N ARG A 151 -2.30 -9.32 -26.17
CA ARG A 151 -0.87 -9.56 -26.14
C ARG A 151 -0.19 -8.19 -26.06
N CYS A 152 0.09 -7.74 -24.84
CA CYS A 152 1.22 -6.84 -24.67
C CYS A 152 2.48 -7.72 -24.82
N PRO A 153 3.31 -7.57 -25.87
CA PRO A 153 4.69 -7.97 -25.70
C PRO A 153 5.26 -6.98 -24.69
N GLU A 154 5.59 -7.48 -23.50
CA GLU A 154 6.36 -6.74 -22.48
C GLU A 154 7.73 -6.28 -23.01
N SER A 155 8.10 -6.70 -24.23
CA SER A 155 9.23 -6.21 -25.03
C SER A 155 8.77 -5.24 -26.13
N LEU A 156 8.74 -3.94 -25.86
CA LEU A 156 8.77 -2.93 -26.91
C LEU A 156 9.96 -2.00 -26.66
N ASP A 157 11.00 -2.17 -27.49
CA ASP A 157 12.17 -1.30 -27.69
C ASP A 157 11.75 0.09 -28.21
N PHE A 158 10.82 0.77 -27.53
CA PHE A 158 10.58 2.18 -27.78
C PHE A 158 11.67 2.98 -27.08
N PRO A 159 12.32 3.92 -27.79
CA PRO A 159 13.30 4.79 -27.17
C PRO A 159 12.62 5.55 -26.03
N MET A 160 13.20 5.45 -24.83
CA MET A 160 12.72 6.20 -23.69
C MET A 160 13.12 7.66 -23.86
N TYR A 161 12.26 8.57 -23.42
CA TYR A 161 12.60 9.97 -23.36
C TYR A 161 13.71 10.20 -22.32
N ARG A 162 14.83 10.77 -22.76
CA ARG A 162 15.93 11.15 -21.86
C ARG A 162 15.70 12.53 -21.30
N VAL A 163 15.63 12.63 -19.98
CA VAL A 163 15.44 13.91 -19.30
C VAL A 163 16.70 14.77 -19.47
N PRO A 164 16.59 16.08 -19.78
CA PRO A 164 17.72 16.94 -20.08
C PRO A 164 18.59 17.22 -18.84
N ASN A 165 19.88 17.51 -19.08
CA ASN A 165 20.87 17.83 -18.04
C ASN A 165 20.52 19.09 -17.23
N THR A 166 19.68 19.97 -17.77
CA THR A 166 19.15 21.16 -17.07
C THR A 166 18.46 20.79 -15.77
N LEU A 167 17.89 19.58 -15.68
CA LEU A 167 17.32 19.03 -14.45
C LEU A 167 18.31 19.05 -13.29
N LEU A 168 19.56 18.65 -13.55
CA LEU A 168 20.58 18.50 -12.51
C LEU A 168 20.98 19.87 -11.92
N SER A 169 20.93 20.94 -12.73
CA SER A 169 21.31 22.29 -12.30
C SER A 169 20.26 22.98 -11.42
N THR A 170 19.08 22.38 -11.24
CA THR A 170 17.95 23.01 -10.57
C THR A 170 18.03 22.87 -9.05
N SER A 171 18.29 23.98 -8.35
CA SER A 171 18.48 23.99 -6.89
C SER A 171 17.18 24.06 -6.08
N SER A 172 16.07 24.47 -6.69
CA SER A 172 14.75 24.63 -6.05
C SER A 172 13.97 23.32 -5.92
N LEU A 173 14.37 22.28 -6.66
CA LEU A 173 13.58 21.07 -6.81
C LEU A 173 13.53 20.26 -5.51
N THR A 174 12.32 20.07 -4.98
CA THR A 174 12.05 19.31 -3.74
C THR A 174 11.40 17.94 -4.00
N SER A 175 10.71 17.78 -5.13
CA SER A 175 10.07 16.52 -5.52
C SER A 175 10.27 16.26 -7.01
N LEU A 176 10.79 15.08 -7.35
CA LEU A 176 10.97 14.61 -8.72
C LEU A 176 10.23 13.29 -8.90
N LYS A 177 9.35 13.24 -9.90
CA LYS A 177 8.64 12.01 -10.28
C LYS A 177 8.79 11.78 -11.77
N ILE A 178 9.44 10.70 -12.18
CA ILE A 178 9.59 10.36 -13.59
C ILE A 178 9.08 8.95 -13.88
N CYS A 179 8.39 8.77 -15.00
CA CYS A 179 7.84 7.50 -15.43
C CYS A 179 8.18 7.23 -16.90
N ARG A 180 8.72 6.04 -17.20
CA ARG A 180 9.17 5.62 -18.54
C ARG A 180 10.13 6.63 -19.20
N CYS A 181 11.11 7.09 -18.43
CA CYS A 181 12.13 8.05 -18.87
C CYS A 181 13.54 7.51 -18.56
N GLU A 182 14.53 7.97 -19.30
CA GLU A 182 15.94 7.83 -18.93
C GLU A 182 16.40 9.03 -18.10
N LEU A 183 17.17 8.77 -17.05
CA LEU A 183 17.85 9.81 -16.29
C LEU A 183 18.98 10.45 -17.13
N PRO A 184 19.34 11.72 -16.86
CA PRO A 184 20.42 12.39 -17.59
C PRO A 184 21.76 11.64 -17.43
N SER A 185 22.46 11.36 -18.53
CA SER A 185 23.74 10.62 -18.50
C SER A 185 24.84 11.32 -17.70
N SER A 186 24.75 12.65 -17.58
CA SER A 186 25.65 13.50 -16.79
C SER A 186 25.60 13.22 -15.28
N LEU A 187 24.54 12.58 -14.77
CA LEU A 187 24.42 12.18 -13.36
C LEU A 187 25.59 11.29 -12.91
N MET A 188 26.15 10.50 -13.84
CA MET A 188 27.26 9.59 -13.59
C MET A 188 28.63 10.28 -13.59
N VAL A 189 28.73 11.50 -14.15
CA VAL A 189 30.01 12.18 -14.42
C VAL A 189 30.19 13.42 -13.55
N ASP A 190 29.14 14.24 -13.41
CA ASP A 190 29.25 15.53 -12.75
C ASP A 190 29.05 15.44 -11.23
N VAL A 191 29.65 16.37 -10.47
CA VAL A 191 29.47 16.47 -9.00
C VAL A 191 28.15 17.19 -8.65
N VAL A 192 27.08 16.87 -9.39
CA VAL A 192 25.82 17.58 -9.22
C VAL A 192 25.09 17.08 -7.99
N LYS A 193 24.68 18.03 -7.14
CA LYS A 193 23.91 17.75 -5.93
C LYS A 193 22.52 18.33 -6.10
N PHE A 194 21.51 17.48 -6.04
CA PHE A 194 20.13 17.89 -5.79
C PHE A 194 20.03 18.38 -4.34
N LYS A 195 20.38 19.65 -4.11
CA LYS A 195 20.56 20.21 -2.76
C LYS A 195 19.26 20.30 -1.94
N SER A 196 18.11 20.32 -2.61
CA SER A 196 16.80 20.52 -1.97
C SER A 196 15.85 19.33 -2.14
N LEU A 197 16.27 18.27 -2.84
CA LEU A 197 15.37 17.18 -3.22
C LEU A 197 15.08 16.29 -2.01
N LYS A 198 13.78 16.23 -1.67
CA LYS A 198 13.23 15.47 -0.55
C LYS A 198 12.49 14.22 -1.00
N MET A 199 11.89 14.25 -2.19
CA MET A 199 11.12 13.13 -2.73
C MET A 199 11.60 12.73 -4.13
N LEU A 200 11.92 11.46 -4.30
CA LEU A 200 12.27 10.86 -5.59
C LEU A 200 11.35 9.68 -5.88
N GLU A 201 10.62 9.73 -7.00
CA GLU A 201 9.78 8.65 -7.49
C GLU A 201 10.16 8.28 -8.93
N LEU A 202 10.60 7.04 -9.14
CA LEU A 202 10.99 6.49 -10.44
C LEU A 202 10.06 5.31 -10.77
N GLU A 203 9.49 5.30 -11.97
CA GLU A 203 8.53 4.29 -12.41
C GLU A 203 8.88 3.79 -13.83
N TYR A 204 9.12 2.50 -14.04
CA TYR A 204 9.62 1.97 -15.33
C TYR A 204 10.87 2.69 -15.85
N VAL A 205 11.80 3.01 -14.96
CA VAL A 205 13.09 3.65 -15.28
C VAL A 205 14.18 2.58 -15.24
N PRO A 206 15.08 2.51 -16.25
CA PRO A 206 16.22 1.60 -16.21
C PRO A 206 17.21 2.05 -15.13
N LEU A 207 17.52 1.16 -14.20
CA LEU A 207 18.41 1.42 -13.08
C LEU A 207 19.54 0.39 -13.07
N HIS A 208 20.65 0.73 -12.45
CA HIS A 208 21.74 -0.20 -12.14
C HIS A 208 22.40 0.24 -10.83
N ASP A 209 23.12 -0.69 -10.19
CA ASP A 209 23.64 -0.54 -8.83
C ASP A 209 24.44 0.77 -8.62
N GLU A 210 25.28 1.15 -9.59
CA GLU A 210 26.10 2.36 -9.49
C GLU A 210 25.25 3.64 -9.55
N LEU A 211 24.23 3.67 -10.39
CA LEU A 211 23.34 4.83 -10.50
C LEU A 211 22.52 5.05 -9.21
N ILE A 212 22.17 3.99 -8.48
CA ILE A 212 21.52 4.12 -7.16
C ILE A 212 22.46 4.80 -6.15
N LYS A 213 23.72 4.38 -6.09
CA LYS A 213 24.74 5.02 -5.24
C LYS A 213 24.95 6.49 -5.61
N ARG A 214 24.94 6.80 -6.91
CA ARG A 214 25.02 8.18 -7.40
C ARG A 214 23.80 9.00 -7.01
N LEU A 215 22.60 8.44 -7.09
CA LEU A 215 21.37 9.13 -6.66
C LEU A 215 21.38 9.42 -5.15
N THR A 216 21.80 8.46 -4.32
CA THR A 216 21.86 8.64 -2.86
C THR A 216 22.89 9.70 -2.45
N THR A 217 24.09 9.66 -3.05
CA THR A 217 25.13 10.67 -2.78
C THR A 217 24.79 12.06 -3.32
N SER A 218 23.99 12.14 -4.40
CA SER A 218 23.58 13.40 -5.01
C SER A 218 22.38 14.06 -4.30
N CYS A 219 21.63 13.33 -3.48
CA CYS A 219 20.39 13.81 -2.84
C CYS A 219 20.46 13.76 -1.30
N PRO A 220 21.28 14.61 -0.63
CA PRO A 220 21.53 14.49 0.82
C PRO A 220 20.32 14.80 1.71
N LEU A 221 19.33 15.54 1.20
CA LEU A 221 18.10 15.89 1.95
C LEU A 221 16.92 14.96 1.64
N LEU A 222 17.17 13.81 1.01
CA LEU A 222 16.11 12.91 0.60
C LEU A 222 15.36 12.34 1.82
N GLU A 223 14.05 12.55 1.87
CA GLU A 223 13.14 12.06 2.89
C GLU A 223 12.39 10.81 2.41
N LYS A 224 12.13 10.71 1.10
CA LYS A 224 11.34 9.63 0.51
C LYS A 224 11.87 9.16 -0.84
N MET A 225 12.05 7.85 -0.97
CA MET A 225 12.47 7.20 -2.21
C MET A 225 11.44 6.15 -2.62
N ILE A 226 10.96 6.21 -3.86
CA ILE A 226 9.98 5.27 -4.41
C ILE A 226 10.43 4.79 -5.78
N PHE A 227 10.80 3.53 -5.93
CA PHE A 227 11.05 2.89 -7.22
C PHE A 227 9.94 1.89 -7.51
N LYS A 228 9.39 1.89 -8.72
CA LYS A 228 8.27 1.02 -9.14
C LYS A 228 8.56 0.45 -10.51
N TYR A 229 8.43 -0.87 -10.65
CA TYR A 229 8.58 -1.55 -11.93
C TYR A 229 9.92 -1.22 -12.62
N CYS A 230 10.99 -1.04 -11.82
CA CYS A 230 12.33 -0.78 -12.33
C CYS A 230 13.07 -2.11 -12.57
N GLN A 231 14.10 -2.08 -13.42
CA GLN A 231 14.88 -3.25 -13.80
C GLN A 231 16.38 -2.91 -13.80
N GLY A 232 17.24 -3.94 -13.71
CA GLY A 232 18.69 -3.88 -13.81
C GLY A 232 19.44 -3.75 -12.48
N VAL A 233 18.75 -3.91 -11.33
CA VAL A 233 19.33 -3.68 -10.00
C VAL A 233 19.52 -5.00 -9.27
N LYS A 234 20.78 -5.38 -9.07
CA LYS A 234 21.15 -6.59 -8.34
C LYS A 234 21.36 -6.30 -6.85
N ILE A 235 22.02 -5.18 -6.54
CA ILE A 235 22.36 -4.76 -5.18
C ILE A 235 21.81 -3.35 -4.93
N PHE A 236 20.83 -3.26 -4.03
CA PHE A 236 20.26 -1.99 -3.59
C PHE A 236 20.95 -1.51 -2.32
N CYS A 237 21.83 -0.50 -2.45
CA CYS A 237 22.58 0.08 -1.34
C CYS A 237 22.20 1.54 -1.08
N VAL A 238 21.85 1.87 0.16
CA VAL A 238 21.58 3.26 0.58
C VAL A 238 22.30 3.55 1.89
N TYR A 239 23.22 4.51 1.87
CA TYR A 239 24.03 4.89 3.03
C TYR A 239 24.07 6.41 3.21
N GLY A 240 24.22 6.86 4.46
CA GLY A 240 24.52 8.26 4.77
C GLY A 240 23.37 9.24 4.53
N LEU A 241 22.14 8.75 4.33
CA LEU A 241 20.95 9.60 4.19
C LEU A 241 20.26 9.78 5.54
N GLU A 242 20.64 10.84 6.27
CA GLU A 242 20.11 11.11 7.60
C GLU A 242 18.63 11.47 7.60
N ASN A 243 18.11 12.12 6.54
CA ASN A 243 16.71 12.55 6.50
C ASN A 243 15.76 11.49 5.94
N LEU A 244 16.27 10.37 5.45
CA LEU A 244 15.46 9.36 4.77
C LEU A 244 14.53 8.67 5.76
N GLN A 245 13.24 8.73 5.45
CA GLN A 245 12.14 8.28 6.30
C GLN A 245 11.38 7.10 5.69
N GLU A 246 11.19 7.11 4.37
CA GLU A 246 10.40 6.10 3.68
C GLU A 246 11.09 5.63 2.40
N VAL A 247 11.26 4.32 2.26
CA VAL A 247 11.78 3.66 1.06
C VAL A 247 10.74 2.67 0.56
N LYS A 248 10.37 2.80 -0.72
CA LYS A 248 9.47 1.87 -1.41
C LYS A 248 10.14 1.37 -2.68
N ILE A 249 10.26 0.07 -2.85
CA ILE A 249 10.97 -0.53 -3.96
C ILE A 249 10.07 -1.56 -4.61
N GLY A 250 9.95 -1.51 -5.93
CA GLY A 250 9.30 -2.51 -6.77
C GLY A 250 10.18 -2.81 -7.97
N PHE A 251 10.77 -4.01 -8.02
CA PHE A 251 11.57 -4.47 -9.14
C PHE A 251 10.92 -5.70 -9.79
N ASP A 252 10.90 -5.74 -11.12
CA ASP A 252 10.09 -6.69 -11.90
C ASP A 252 10.89 -7.81 -12.55
N ASP A 253 12.22 -7.69 -12.59
CA ASP A 253 13.10 -8.59 -13.34
C ASP A 253 13.62 -9.78 -12.52
N GLY A 254 13.42 -9.78 -11.21
CA GLY A 254 13.82 -10.87 -10.33
C GLY A 254 15.32 -11.00 -10.07
N VAL A 255 16.10 -9.99 -10.46
CA VAL A 255 17.56 -10.03 -10.28
C VAL A 255 18.03 -9.41 -8.96
N LEU A 256 17.12 -8.79 -8.19
CA LEU A 256 17.44 -8.17 -6.91
C LEU A 256 17.79 -9.24 -5.87
N GLU A 257 19.05 -9.28 -5.45
CA GLU A 257 19.56 -10.25 -4.48
C GLU A 257 19.74 -9.66 -3.08
N VAL A 258 20.14 -8.39 -2.97
CA VAL A 258 20.52 -7.78 -1.68
C VAL A 258 19.94 -6.37 -1.53
N ILE A 259 19.38 -6.11 -0.35
CA ILE A 259 19.01 -4.77 0.12
C ILE A 259 19.84 -4.46 1.36
N ASP A 260 20.68 -3.43 1.27
CA ASP A 260 21.52 -2.94 2.37
C ASP A 260 21.25 -1.45 2.59
N ILE A 261 20.61 -1.12 3.72
CA ILE A 261 20.20 0.25 4.02
C ILE A 261 20.70 0.64 5.40
N ASP A 262 21.52 1.69 5.43
CA ASP A 262 21.89 2.43 6.62
C ASP A 262 21.32 3.86 6.56
N ALA A 263 20.15 4.02 7.17
CA ALA A 263 19.46 5.28 7.29
C ALA A 263 18.86 5.42 8.71
N PRO A 264 19.41 6.28 9.58
CA PRO A 264 19.06 6.31 11.00
C PRO A 264 17.62 6.76 11.29
N ASN A 265 17.01 7.51 10.36
CA ASN A 265 15.63 8.01 10.48
C ASN A 265 14.60 7.25 9.64
N LEU A 266 15.01 6.15 8.98
CA LEU A 266 14.10 5.33 8.20
C LEU A 266 13.08 4.70 9.13
N TRP A 267 11.78 4.99 8.93
CA TRP A 267 10.70 4.42 9.72
C TRP A 267 9.87 3.40 8.94
N HIS A 268 9.86 3.48 7.61
CA HIS A 268 9.11 2.59 6.73
C HIS A 268 9.93 2.09 5.54
N LEU A 269 9.99 0.77 5.41
CA LEU A 269 10.52 0.09 4.22
C LEU A 269 9.40 -0.77 3.61
N SER A 270 9.14 -0.59 2.32
CA SER A 270 8.19 -1.41 1.56
C SER A 270 8.89 -2.01 0.36
N LEU A 271 8.81 -3.32 0.20
CA LEU A 271 9.33 -4.06 -0.94
C LEU A 271 8.18 -4.71 -1.70
N VAL A 272 8.21 -4.60 -3.02
CA VAL A 272 7.39 -5.34 -3.95
C VAL A 272 8.34 -6.15 -4.85
N ALA A 273 8.32 -7.47 -4.74
CA ALA A 273 9.22 -8.34 -5.50
C ALA A 273 8.41 -9.45 -6.17
N TRP A 274 8.37 -9.44 -7.51
CA TRP A 274 7.58 -10.43 -8.27
C TRP A 274 8.32 -11.75 -8.49
N LEU A 275 9.65 -11.70 -8.39
CA LEU A 275 10.56 -12.81 -8.66
C LEU A 275 11.71 -12.74 -7.64
N GLY A 276 12.00 -13.86 -6.98
CA GLY A 276 13.07 -13.94 -6.00
C GLY A 276 12.77 -13.22 -4.68
N MET A 277 13.61 -13.50 -3.68
CA MET A 277 13.50 -12.87 -2.36
C MET A 277 14.87 -12.35 -1.92
N PRO A 278 15.04 -11.03 -1.76
CA PRO A 278 16.34 -10.47 -1.45
C PRO A 278 16.69 -10.62 0.03
N SER A 279 17.99 -10.76 0.31
CA SER A 279 18.51 -10.65 1.67
C SER A 279 18.42 -9.20 2.14
N MET A 280 17.89 -8.98 3.35
CA MET A 280 17.62 -7.64 3.88
C MET A 280 18.52 -7.30 5.07
N LYS A 281 19.52 -6.45 4.82
CA LYS A 281 20.44 -5.91 5.84
C LYS A 281 19.97 -4.52 6.25
N VAL A 282 19.10 -4.49 7.26
CA VAL A 282 18.50 -3.24 7.79
C VAL A 282 18.68 -3.07 9.30
N ALA A 283 19.60 -3.85 9.89
CA ALA A 283 19.84 -3.86 11.34
C ALA A 283 20.31 -2.51 11.90
N SER A 284 20.98 -1.69 11.08
CA SER A 284 21.45 -0.33 11.42
C SER A 284 20.31 0.71 11.47
N CYS A 285 19.16 0.44 10.85
CA CYS A 285 18.02 1.36 10.79
C CYS A 285 17.24 1.39 12.12
N LYS A 286 17.78 2.05 13.15
CA LYS A 286 17.25 2.05 14.53
C LYS A 286 15.82 2.58 14.70
N LYS A 287 15.28 3.33 13.74
CA LYS A 287 13.91 3.86 13.76
C LYS A 287 12.95 3.10 12.85
N LEU A 288 13.38 2.01 12.21
CA LEU A 288 12.55 1.24 11.29
C LEU A 288 11.45 0.55 12.08
N THR A 289 10.23 1.09 12.03
CA THR A 289 9.08 0.57 12.80
C THR A 289 8.13 -0.24 11.92
N LYS A 290 8.05 0.06 10.63
CA LYS A 290 7.20 -0.64 9.67
C LYS A 290 8.02 -1.25 8.53
N LEU A 291 7.86 -2.55 8.33
CA LEU A 291 8.33 -3.26 7.15
C LEU A 291 7.13 -3.85 6.41
N SER A 292 7.08 -3.71 5.10
CA SER A 292 6.08 -4.36 4.25
C SER A 292 6.77 -5.10 3.09
N TYR A 293 6.43 -6.35 2.87
CA TYR A 293 6.88 -7.16 1.73
C TYR A 293 5.66 -7.64 0.96
N PHE A 294 5.65 -7.42 -0.35
CA PHE A 294 4.62 -7.91 -1.27
C PHE A 294 5.35 -8.70 -2.35
N GLY A 295 5.28 -10.03 -2.35
CA GLY A 295 5.89 -10.78 -3.45
C GLY A 295 5.43 -12.20 -3.67
N HIS A 296 5.63 -12.69 -4.90
CA HIS A 296 5.47 -14.11 -5.24
C HIS A 296 6.85 -14.78 -5.22
N PRO A 297 7.12 -15.70 -4.28
CA PRO A 297 8.19 -16.66 -4.47
C PRO A 297 7.74 -17.62 -5.57
N SER A 298 7.96 -17.30 -6.85
CA SER A 298 7.71 -18.28 -7.90
C SER A 298 8.66 -19.46 -7.68
N PRO A 299 8.18 -20.70 -7.50
CA PRO A 299 9.01 -21.88 -7.63
C PRO A 299 9.18 -22.13 -9.13
N THR A 300 10.03 -21.36 -9.80
CA THR A 300 10.52 -21.79 -11.11
C THR A 300 11.29 -23.08 -10.88
N LYS A 301 10.71 -24.18 -11.39
CA LYS A 301 11.11 -25.58 -11.21
C LYS A 301 12.55 -25.95 -11.62
N GLU A 302 13.41 -24.97 -11.85
CA GLU A 302 14.79 -25.17 -12.30
C GLU A 302 15.84 -24.54 -11.37
N VAL A 303 15.44 -23.84 -10.30
CA VAL A 303 16.43 -23.36 -9.31
C VAL A 303 15.95 -23.55 -7.87
N GLU A 304 16.60 -24.48 -7.18
CA GLU A 304 16.57 -24.61 -5.71
C GLU A 304 17.26 -23.39 -5.08
N TYR A 305 16.57 -22.24 -5.03
CA TYR A 305 16.94 -21.22 -4.07
C TYR A 305 16.16 -21.48 -2.78
N PRO A 306 16.82 -21.75 -1.64
CA PRO A 306 16.13 -21.75 -0.36
C PRO A 306 15.58 -20.34 -0.12
N LEU A 307 14.26 -20.22 -0.18
CA LEU A 307 13.52 -18.96 -0.08
C LEU A 307 13.51 -18.42 1.36
N ASN A 308 14.64 -18.32 2.07
CA ASN A 308 14.61 -17.88 3.46
C ASN A 308 14.55 -16.36 3.57
N LEU A 309 13.48 -15.83 4.17
CA LEU A 309 13.39 -14.40 4.47
C LEU A 309 14.16 -14.15 5.75
N GLU A 310 15.46 -13.86 5.64
CA GLU A 310 16.30 -13.51 6.79
C GLU A 310 16.19 -12.01 7.08
N LEU A 311 15.53 -11.67 8.19
CA LEU A 311 15.40 -10.29 8.66
C LEU A 311 15.82 -10.21 10.12
N SER A 312 16.80 -9.37 10.45
CA SER A 312 17.17 -9.08 11.84
C SER A 312 17.01 -7.59 12.12
N SER A 313 16.06 -7.24 12.99
CA SER A 313 15.83 -5.85 13.39
C SER A 313 15.19 -5.72 14.77
N HIS A 314 15.85 -5.00 15.67
CA HIS A 314 15.31 -4.71 17.01
C HIS A 314 14.30 -3.56 17.03
N SER A 315 14.14 -2.79 15.95
CA SER A 315 13.25 -1.62 15.93
C SER A 315 11.89 -1.90 15.32
N VAL A 316 11.78 -2.94 14.48
CA VAL A 316 10.55 -3.26 13.74
C VAL A 316 9.44 -3.63 14.72
N ARG A 317 8.31 -2.91 14.60
CA ARG A 317 7.09 -3.12 15.40
C ARG A 317 5.96 -3.69 14.57
N THR A 318 5.94 -3.39 13.29
CA THR A 318 4.95 -3.88 12.34
C THR A 318 5.66 -4.51 11.15
N PHE A 319 5.35 -5.76 10.87
CA PHE A 319 5.82 -6.45 9.69
C PHE A 319 4.60 -7.00 8.92
N GLU A 320 4.43 -6.53 7.69
CA GLU A 320 3.37 -6.91 6.77
C GLU A 320 3.97 -7.74 5.64
N LEU A 321 3.50 -8.97 5.47
CA LEU A 321 3.94 -9.92 4.48
C LEU A 321 2.73 -10.33 3.63
N CYS A 322 2.65 -9.82 2.41
CA CYS A 322 1.70 -10.28 1.42
C CYS A 322 2.42 -11.23 0.47
N SER A 323 2.25 -12.53 0.68
CA SER A 323 2.93 -13.55 -0.10
C SER A 323 2.23 -14.89 0.02
N ASP A 324 2.39 -15.73 -0.99
CA ASP A 324 1.97 -17.14 -0.94
C ASP A 324 3.06 -18.05 -0.32
N LEU A 325 4.02 -17.44 0.42
CA LEU A 325 5.06 -18.15 1.15
C LEU A 325 4.47 -19.11 2.19
N ASP A 326 5.10 -20.28 2.31
CA ASP A 326 4.86 -21.18 3.41
C ASP A 326 5.50 -20.63 4.70
N LEU A 327 4.80 -20.77 5.83
CA LEU A 327 5.23 -20.22 7.12
C LEU A 327 6.57 -20.82 7.60
N GLY A 328 6.86 -22.06 7.20
CA GLY A 328 8.12 -22.75 7.55
C GLY A 328 9.38 -22.13 6.93
N VAL A 329 9.22 -21.28 5.91
CA VAL A 329 10.30 -20.68 5.12
C VAL A 329 10.69 -19.28 5.64
N ILE A 330 9.95 -18.76 6.63
CA ILE A 330 10.14 -17.42 7.18
C ILE A 330 11.08 -17.46 8.41
N ASP A 331 12.19 -16.72 8.34
CA ASP A 331 13.16 -16.61 9.45
C ASP A 331 13.50 -15.16 9.83
N PHE A 332 12.73 -14.54 10.71
CA PHE A 332 13.01 -13.17 11.14
C PHE A 332 13.20 -13.01 12.65
N CYS A 333 14.26 -12.32 13.05
CA CYS A 333 14.51 -11.89 14.42
C CYS A 333 14.06 -10.44 14.62
N ALA A 334 12.81 -10.26 15.06
CA ALA A 334 12.27 -8.96 15.45
C ALA A 334 11.69 -9.01 16.88
N PRO A 335 12.52 -8.89 17.93
CA PRO A 335 12.08 -9.12 19.32
C PRO A 335 11.07 -8.08 19.84
N ASN A 336 10.99 -6.91 19.20
CA ASN A 336 10.05 -5.84 19.55
C ASN A 336 8.83 -5.77 18.61
N LEU A 337 8.58 -6.85 17.85
CA LEU A 337 7.44 -6.94 16.95
C LEU A 337 6.13 -6.92 17.76
N LEU A 338 5.25 -5.99 17.41
CA LEU A 338 3.91 -5.87 17.98
C LEU A 338 2.82 -6.39 17.03
N LEU A 339 3.05 -6.31 15.72
CA LEU A 339 2.06 -6.68 14.73
C LEU A 339 2.73 -7.38 13.55
N PHE A 340 2.34 -8.63 13.31
CA PHE A 340 2.72 -9.39 12.13
C PHE A 340 1.46 -9.62 11.29
N ILE A 341 1.42 -9.15 10.05
CA ILE A 341 0.29 -9.32 9.13
C ILE A 341 0.75 -10.22 8.00
N LEU A 342 0.02 -11.30 7.76
CA LEU A 342 0.23 -12.20 6.63
C LEU A 342 -1.02 -12.25 5.76
N SER A 343 -0.88 -12.07 4.44
CA SER A 343 -2.00 -12.17 3.51
C SER A 343 -1.64 -12.84 2.20
N SER A 344 -2.57 -13.62 1.64
CA SER A 344 -2.37 -14.25 0.31
C SER A 344 -2.82 -13.35 -0.84
N TYR A 345 -2.21 -13.52 -2.01
CA TYR A 345 -2.46 -12.67 -3.19
C TYR A 345 -3.83 -12.87 -3.83
N CYS A 346 -4.52 -13.97 -3.52
CA CYS A 346 -5.79 -14.36 -4.13
C CYS A 346 -6.97 -13.42 -3.82
N GLN A 347 -6.77 -12.29 -3.14
CA GLN A 347 -7.83 -11.33 -2.83
C GLN A 347 -7.49 -9.89 -3.19
N LYS A 348 -7.75 -9.52 -4.46
CA LYS A 348 -8.18 -8.14 -4.77
C LYS A 348 -9.60 -7.94 -4.22
N GLY A 349 -9.74 -7.54 -2.97
CA GLY A 349 -11.06 -7.17 -2.42
C GLY A 349 -11.22 -7.09 -0.91
N LEU A 350 -10.29 -7.64 -0.12
CA LEU A 350 -10.42 -7.71 1.35
C LEU A 350 -9.52 -6.74 2.13
N TYR A 351 -8.86 -5.82 1.43
CA TYR A 351 -8.06 -4.73 2.02
C TYR A 351 -8.90 -3.61 2.64
N SER A 352 -9.92 -3.97 3.43
CA SER A 352 -10.51 -3.10 4.42
C SER A 352 -10.58 -3.78 5.80
N MET A 353 -9.50 -4.46 6.22
CA MET A 353 -9.26 -4.52 7.66
C MET A 353 -9.21 -3.06 8.13
N LYS A 354 -10.17 -2.66 8.96
CA LYS A 354 -10.25 -1.29 9.50
C LYS A 354 -8.90 -0.99 10.16
N ARG A 355 -8.08 -0.21 9.46
CA ARG A 355 -6.76 0.25 9.90
C ARG A 355 -6.93 1.11 11.13
N GLY A 356 -6.94 0.47 12.28
CA GLY A 356 -7.21 1.13 13.55
C GLY A 356 -6.51 0.37 14.65
N PHE A 357 -5.45 0.99 15.15
CA PHE A 357 -4.69 0.65 16.35
C PHE A 357 -3.59 -0.40 16.21
N VAL A 358 -2.38 -0.01 16.66
CA VAL A 358 -1.31 -0.94 17.00
C VAL A 358 -1.81 -1.74 18.22
N PRO A 359 -1.79 -3.08 18.17
CA PRO A 359 -2.26 -3.90 19.27
C PRO A 359 -1.40 -3.65 20.52
N SER A 360 -2.03 -3.76 21.70
CA SER A 360 -1.35 -3.53 22.99
C SER A 360 -0.36 -4.64 23.36
N LYS A 361 -0.45 -5.78 22.67
CA LYS A 361 0.41 -6.96 22.81
C LYS A 361 0.83 -7.43 21.42
N ALA A 362 1.87 -8.26 21.34
CA ALA A 362 2.28 -8.85 20.07
C ALA A 362 1.15 -9.69 19.47
N ARG A 363 0.71 -9.32 18.26
CA ARG A 363 -0.39 -9.93 17.53
C ARG A 363 0.07 -10.42 16.17
N MET A 364 -0.40 -11.61 15.80
CA MET A 364 -0.35 -12.11 14.43
C MET A 364 -1.73 -11.96 13.79
N GLU A 365 -1.79 -11.46 12.56
CA GLU A 365 -3.01 -11.36 11.76
C GLU A 365 -2.80 -12.11 10.45
N PHE A 366 -3.76 -12.94 10.05
CA PHE A 366 -3.74 -13.66 8.79
C PHE A 366 -5.04 -13.45 8.01
N GLY A 367 -4.92 -13.14 6.71
CA GLY A 367 -6.05 -13.02 5.80
C GLY A 367 -5.83 -13.84 4.53
N GLY A 368 -6.65 -14.87 4.28
CA GLY A 368 -6.49 -15.67 3.06
C GLY A 368 -7.21 -17.01 3.04
N PHE A 369 -6.81 -17.83 2.08
CA PHE A 369 -7.30 -19.20 1.93
C PHE A 369 -6.42 -20.17 2.74
N VAL A 370 -7.04 -21.11 3.48
CA VAL A 370 -6.33 -22.14 4.25
C VAL A 370 -6.79 -23.54 3.87
N ASN A 371 -5.86 -24.49 3.97
CA ASN A 371 -6.08 -25.93 3.85
C ASN A 371 -5.74 -26.65 5.17
N SER A 372 -5.89 -27.98 5.21
CA SER A 372 -5.59 -28.79 6.40
C SER A 372 -4.15 -28.65 6.91
N TYR A 373 -3.17 -28.49 6.01
CA TYR A 373 -1.74 -28.43 6.35
C TYR A 373 -1.31 -27.06 6.88
N TRP A 374 -2.01 -25.98 6.52
CA TRP A 374 -1.66 -24.63 6.95
C TRP A 374 -1.60 -24.49 8.47
N PHE A 375 -2.50 -25.15 9.20
CA PHE A 375 -2.51 -25.14 10.67
C PHE A 375 -1.28 -25.84 11.28
N GLN A 376 -0.72 -26.84 10.61
CA GLN A 376 0.54 -27.48 11.03
C GLN A 376 1.71 -26.50 10.89
N HIS A 377 1.77 -25.76 9.78
CA HIS A 377 2.79 -24.74 9.56
C HIS A 377 2.62 -23.52 10.48
N LEU A 378 1.38 -23.08 10.73
CA LEU A 378 1.08 -22.06 11.75
C LEU A 378 1.62 -22.51 13.11
N ARG A 379 1.38 -23.77 13.48
CA ARG A 379 1.83 -24.31 14.75
C ARG A 379 3.36 -24.28 14.89
N GLN A 380 4.07 -24.79 13.88
CA GLN A 380 5.53 -24.77 13.84
C GLN A 380 6.08 -23.34 13.89
N PHE A 381 5.43 -22.41 13.19
CA PHE A 381 5.80 -21.00 13.18
C PHE A 381 5.63 -20.35 14.56
N LEU A 382 4.49 -20.56 15.23
CA LEU A 382 4.27 -20.03 16.58
C LEU A 382 5.30 -20.59 17.58
N ASP A 383 5.64 -21.88 17.49
CA ASP A 383 6.66 -22.50 18.34
C ASP A 383 8.06 -21.91 18.13
N LYS A 384 8.38 -21.51 16.89
CA LYS A 384 9.64 -20.81 16.57
C LYS A 384 9.68 -19.39 17.16
N TYR A 385 8.53 -18.72 17.23
CA TYR A 385 8.42 -17.32 17.67
C TYR A 385 7.65 -17.19 18.99
N ILE A 386 8.40 -17.24 20.09
CA ILE A 386 7.87 -17.05 21.44
C ILE A 386 7.64 -15.55 21.65
N GLY A 387 6.38 -15.10 21.60
CA GLY A 387 6.07 -13.69 21.84
C GLY A 387 4.65 -13.28 21.52
N PHE A 388 4.01 -13.91 20.52
CA PHE A 388 2.63 -13.61 20.19
C PHE A 388 1.69 -13.94 21.35
N LYS A 389 0.79 -13.00 21.64
CA LYS A 389 -0.29 -13.15 22.63
C LYS A 389 -1.66 -13.11 22.00
N GLU A 390 -1.76 -12.59 20.78
CA GLU A 390 -3.01 -12.45 20.09
C GLU A 390 -2.89 -13.00 18.66
N LEU A 391 -3.95 -13.68 18.19
CA LEU A 391 -4.04 -14.19 16.83
C LEU A 391 -5.37 -13.76 16.21
N LYS A 392 -5.34 -13.08 15.06
CA LYS A 392 -6.54 -12.72 14.30
C LYS A 392 -6.52 -13.43 12.95
N LEU A 393 -7.55 -14.20 12.65
CA LEU A 393 -7.66 -14.97 11.42
C LEU A 393 -8.90 -14.55 10.64
N HIS A 394 -8.71 -14.19 9.38
CA HIS A 394 -9.79 -13.89 8.43
C HIS A 394 -9.68 -14.86 7.24
N ILE A 395 -10.43 -15.96 7.31
CA ILE A 395 -10.13 -17.17 6.55
C ILE A 395 -11.27 -17.58 5.61
N ARG A 396 -10.89 -18.04 4.41
CA ARG A 396 -11.67 -18.99 3.59
C ARG A 396 -11.05 -20.36 3.72
N ALA A 397 -11.82 -21.41 4.02
CA ALA A 397 -11.26 -22.72 4.36
C ALA A 397 -11.82 -23.85 3.50
N HIS A 398 -10.93 -24.81 3.16
CA HIS A 398 -11.29 -26.20 2.86
C HIS A 398 -10.44 -27.10 3.77
N VAL A 399 -10.94 -27.41 4.96
CA VAL A 399 -10.20 -28.11 6.02
C VAL A 399 -10.84 -29.48 6.29
N ASN A 400 -10.02 -30.53 6.34
CA ASN A 400 -10.42 -31.86 6.80
C ASN A 400 -9.73 -32.16 8.14
N VAL A 401 -10.51 -32.25 9.22
CA VAL A 401 -10.02 -32.41 10.60
C VAL A 401 -9.15 -33.65 10.80
N LYS A 402 -9.38 -34.71 10.02
CA LYS A 402 -8.63 -35.98 10.16
C LYS A 402 -7.16 -35.89 9.75
N GLU A 403 -6.77 -34.87 8.98
CA GLU A 403 -5.42 -34.72 8.43
C GLU A 403 -4.51 -33.82 9.28
N VAL A 404 -5.06 -33.09 10.26
CA VAL A 404 -4.31 -32.09 11.06
C VAL A 404 -3.39 -32.77 12.10
N MET A 405 -3.64 -34.03 12.44
CA MET A 405 -3.08 -34.72 13.61
C MET A 405 -1.72 -35.39 13.36
N ALA A 406 -0.61 -34.66 13.49
CA ALA A 406 0.74 -35.25 13.46
C ALA A 406 1.79 -34.64 14.42
N ILE A 407 1.42 -33.64 15.25
CA ILE A 407 2.35 -32.97 16.18
C ILE A 407 1.99 -33.33 17.63
N HIS A 408 2.99 -33.71 18.43
CA HIS A 408 2.84 -34.18 19.82
C HIS A 408 3.11 -33.10 20.91
N SER A 409 3.32 -31.84 20.53
CA SER A 409 3.58 -30.74 21.48
C SER A 409 2.30 -30.12 22.05
N PRO A 410 2.32 -29.56 23.28
CA PRO A 410 1.15 -28.92 23.87
C PRO A 410 0.72 -27.67 23.09
N PRO A 411 -0.59 -27.37 22.93
CA PRO A 411 -1.12 -26.18 22.23
C PRO A 411 -0.46 -24.85 22.67
N TYR A 412 -0.24 -23.91 21.74
CA TYR A 412 0.47 -22.66 21.99
C TYR A 412 -0.43 -21.70 22.77
N GLU A 413 0.05 -21.16 23.88
CA GLU A 413 -0.78 -20.32 24.76
C GLU A 413 -0.95 -18.91 24.19
N LEU A 414 -2.21 -18.52 23.96
CA LEU A 414 -2.59 -17.18 23.52
C LEU A 414 -3.53 -16.53 24.53
N ASP A 415 -3.44 -15.21 24.67
CA ASP A 415 -4.40 -14.45 25.47
C ASP A 415 -5.73 -14.30 24.72
N HIS A 416 -5.65 -14.10 23.41
CA HIS A 416 -6.83 -13.90 22.56
C HIS A 416 -6.68 -14.51 21.17
N VAL A 417 -7.76 -15.12 20.67
CA VAL A 417 -7.91 -15.48 19.26
C VAL A 417 -9.18 -14.82 18.72
N GLU A 418 -9.10 -14.20 17.54
CA GLU A 418 -10.24 -13.61 16.83
C GLU A 418 -10.39 -14.32 15.48
N LEU A 419 -11.54 -14.92 15.21
CA LEU A 419 -11.81 -15.70 14.00
C LEU A 419 -12.94 -15.06 13.21
N TYR A 420 -12.67 -14.79 11.94
CA TYR A 420 -13.65 -14.56 10.91
C TYR A 420 -13.52 -15.66 9.86
N ILE A 421 -14.63 -16.37 9.59
CA ILE A 421 -14.65 -17.53 8.69
C ILE A 421 -15.71 -17.28 7.61
N GLU A 422 -15.30 -17.35 6.35
CA GLU A 422 -16.22 -17.31 5.21
C GLU A 422 -16.84 -18.70 4.98
N GLY A 423 -18.12 -18.84 5.36
CA GLY A 423 -18.92 -20.05 5.17
C GLY A 423 -19.11 -20.87 6.45
N LEU A 424 -20.36 -21.26 6.74
CA LEU A 424 -20.74 -21.95 7.99
C LEU A 424 -20.34 -23.43 8.02
N SER A 425 -20.28 -24.11 6.88
CA SER A 425 -20.04 -25.55 6.80
C SER A 425 -18.63 -25.98 7.26
N VAL A 426 -17.67 -25.05 7.29
CA VAL A 426 -16.27 -25.31 7.65
C VAL A 426 -15.93 -24.84 9.07
N TYR A 427 -16.91 -24.28 9.78
CA TYR A 427 -16.68 -23.61 11.06
C TYR A 427 -16.12 -24.55 12.12
N GLU A 428 -16.76 -25.70 12.33
CA GLU A 428 -16.34 -26.69 13.32
C GLU A 428 -14.94 -27.21 13.03
N ALA A 429 -14.65 -27.48 11.75
CA ALA A 429 -13.34 -27.97 11.33
C ALA A 429 -12.23 -26.94 11.58
N VAL A 430 -12.49 -25.66 11.33
CA VAL A 430 -11.54 -24.58 11.59
C VAL A 430 -11.36 -24.35 13.08
N VAL A 431 -12.44 -24.32 13.88
CA VAL A 431 -12.36 -24.17 15.33
C VAL A 431 -11.57 -25.31 15.96
N ASP A 432 -11.80 -26.55 15.53
CA ASP A 432 -11.03 -27.71 15.98
C ASP A 432 -9.55 -27.58 15.61
N ALA A 433 -9.24 -27.16 14.38
CA ALA A 433 -7.86 -26.95 13.96
C ALA A 433 -7.17 -25.82 14.75
N VAL A 434 -7.88 -24.72 15.06
CA VAL A 434 -7.37 -23.62 15.89
C VAL A 434 -7.07 -24.10 17.31
N PHE A 435 -7.96 -24.91 17.91
CA PHE A 435 -7.74 -25.47 19.25
C PHE A 435 -6.68 -26.55 19.32
N TRP A 436 -6.40 -27.21 18.19
CA TRP A 436 -5.23 -28.06 18.05
C TRP A 436 -3.93 -27.23 18.01
N CYS A 437 -3.90 -26.11 17.28
CA CYS A 437 -2.74 -25.23 17.24
C CYS A 437 -2.48 -24.52 18.58
N CYS A 438 -3.54 -23.96 19.18
CA CYS A 438 -3.46 -22.95 20.23
C CYS A 438 -4.41 -23.23 21.41
N ARG A 439 -4.03 -22.78 22.61
CA ARG A 439 -4.88 -22.74 23.81
C ARG A 439 -5.16 -21.27 24.19
N PRO A 440 -6.22 -20.66 23.64
CA PRO A 440 -6.56 -19.29 23.98
C PRO A 440 -7.21 -19.16 25.35
N LEU A 441 -6.94 -18.07 26.08
CA LEU A 441 -7.72 -17.63 27.24
C LEU A 441 -9.08 -17.07 26.84
N SER A 442 -9.16 -16.46 25.65
CA SER A 442 -10.40 -15.94 25.09
C SER A 442 -10.47 -16.09 23.58
N LEU A 443 -11.65 -16.33 23.05
CA LEU A 443 -11.92 -16.56 21.63
C LEU A 443 -13.07 -15.67 21.17
N THR A 444 -12.86 -14.82 20.18
CA THR A 444 -13.91 -14.05 19.50
C THR A 444 -14.22 -14.68 18.14
N LEU A 445 -15.51 -14.78 17.84
CA LEU A 445 -16.06 -15.23 16.58
C LEU A 445 -16.75 -14.04 15.90
N GLU A 446 -16.24 -13.57 14.77
CA GLU A 446 -16.81 -12.50 13.93
C GLU A 446 -17.61 -13.11 12.78
N ALA A 447 -18.81 -12.57 12.56
CA ALA A 447 -19.78 -13.17 11.66
C ALA A 447 -20.24 -12.18 10.59
N ASN A 448 -20.23 -12.60 9.33
CA ASN A 448 -20.80 -11.84 8.21
C ASN A 448 -22.27 -12.25 8.02
N PHE A 449 -23.22 -11.39 8.41
CA PHE A 449 -24.63 -11.73 8.36
C PHE A 449 -25.41 -10.96 7.30
N THR A 450 -26.01 -11.73 6.39
CA THR A 450 -27.42 -11.55 6.04
C THR A 450 -28.20 -12.66 6.75
N CYS A 451 -29.01 -12.30 7.75
CA CYS A 451 -29.80 -13.21 8.60
C CYS A 451 -30.48 -14.36 7.83
N THR A 452 -30.16 -15.63 8.12
CA THR A 452 -31.10 -16.74 7.84
C THR A 452 -31.03 -17.98 8.74
N ASN A 453 -30.01 -18.26 9.57
CA ASN A 453 -29.98 -19.54 10.31
C ASN A 453 -29.50 -19.48 11.78
N THR A 454 -30.43 -19.28 12.72
CA THR A 454 -30.18 -19.21 14.18
C THR A 454 -29.84 -20.57 14.81
N GLU A 455 -30.31 -21.67 14.23
CA GLU A 455 -30.06 -23.03 14.74
C GLU A 455 -28.61 -23.45 14.53
N GLU A 456 -28.07 -23.24 13.33
CA GLU A 456 -26.66 -23.51 13.01
C GLU A 456 -25.71 -22.69 13.88
N TRP A 457 -26.03 -21.41 14.15
CA TRP A 457 -25.22 -20.60 15.06
C TRP A 457 -25.28 -21.09 16.49
N SER A 458 -26.44 -21.52 16.97
CA SER A 458 -26.57 -22.15 18.29
C SER A 458 -25.73 -23.43 18.37
N HIS A 459 -25.66 -24.20 17.28
CA HIS A 459 -24.78 -25.36 17.17
C HIS A 459 -23.30 -24.97 17.27
N ILE A 460 -22.86 -23.99 16.50
CA ILE A 460 -21.48 -23.47 16.53
C ILE A 460 -21.08 -22.97 17.91
N VAL A 461 -21.95 -22.20 18.59
CA VAL A 461 -21.68 -21.71 19.95
C VAL A 461 -21.54 -22.86 20.94
N LYS A 462 -22.46 -23.84 20.90
CA LYS A 462 -22.39 -25.04 21.75
C LYS A 462 -21.10 -25.81 21.52
N PHE A 463 -20.80 -26.12 20.26
CA PHE A 463 -19.59 -26.80 19.85
C PHE A 463 -18.33 -26.09 20.34
N THR A 464 -18.24 -24.77 20.11
CA THR A 464 -17.08 -23.96 20.53
C THR A 464 -16.92 -23.96 22.06
N HIS A 465 -18.03 -23.81 22.79
CA HIS A 465 -18.02 -23.83 24.25
C HIS A 465 -17.57 -25.18 24.82
N GLU A 466 -18.10 -26.29 24.29
CA GLU A 466 -17.71 -27.64 24.69
C GLU A 466 -16.23 -27.91 24.42
N LYS A 467 -15.72 -27.52 23.25
CA LYS A 467 -14.31 -27.67 22.90
C LYS A 467 -13.37 -26.84 23.77
N LEU A 468 -13.76 -25.63 24.14
CA LEU A 468 -12.99 -24.80 25.09
C LEU A 468 -12.91 -25.43 26.48
N LEU A 469 -13.98 -26.08 26.96
CA LEU A 469 -13.95 -26.83 28.22
C LEU A 469 -13.05 -28.05 28.14
N LEU A 470 -13.06 -28.77 27.01
CA LEU A 470 -12.22 -29.95 26.79
C LEU A 470 -10.72 -29.64 26.78
N GLN A 471 -10.30 -28.40 26.50
CA GLN A 471 -8.89 -27.99 26.63
C GLN A 471 -8.39 -27.91 28.08
N GLU A 472 -9.29 -27.92 29.06
CA GLU A 472 -8.95 -27.74 30.47
C GLU A 472 -9.08 -29.08 31.22
N ASP A 473 -7.94 -29.73 31.49
CA ASP A 473 -7.90 -30.89 32.38
C ASP A 473 -8.51 -30.50 33.75
N GLU A 474 -9.52 -31.24 34.20
CA GLU A 474 -10.17 -31.16 35.52
C GLU A 474 -11.35 -30.17 35.75
N GLY A 475 -11.98 -29.58 34.73
CA GLY A 475 -13.34 -29.01 34.88
C GLY A 475 -13.50 -27.86 35.90
N LYS A 476 -12.42 -27.12 36.20
CA LYS A 476 -12.40 -25.95 37.11
C LYS A 476 -12.39 -24.60 36.37
N THR A 477 -12.86 -24.57 35.13
CA THR A 477 -12.84 -23.36 34.30
C THR A 477 -14.26 -22.98 33.93
N ASN A 478 -14.69 -21.79 34.34
CA ASN A 478 -15.97 -21.24 33.90
C ASN A 478 -15.77 -20.49 32.58
N ILE A 479 -16.71 -20.60 31.63
CA ILE A 479 -16.64 -19.87 30.37
C ILE A 479 -17.73 -18.81 30.34
N ARG A 480 -17.31 -17.55 30.31
CA ARG A 480 -18.20 -16.41 30.14
C ARG A 480 -18.38 -16.09 28.67
N ILE A 481 -19.61 -15.78 28.26
CA ILE A 481 -19.94 -15.43 26.88
C ILE A 481 -20.34 -13.94 26.82
N LEU A 482 -19.77 -13.23 25.85
CA LEU A 482 -20.02 -11.81 25.57
C LEU A 482 -20.52 -11.63 24.15
N ILE A 483 -21.44 -10.69 23.96
CA ILE A 483 -21.89 -10.27 22.63
C ILE A 483 -21.71 -8.78 22.50
N TYR A 484 -21.16 -8.34 21.37
CA TYR A 484 -21.12 -6.93 20.98
C TYR A 484 -22.03 -6.69 19.80
N THR A 485 -23.10 -5.92 20.05
CA THR A 485 -24.01 -5.46 18.99
C THR A 485 -23.40 -4.29 18.20
N SER A 486 -23.87 -4.08 16.98
CA SER A 486 -23.47 -2.94 16.12
C SER A 486 -23.66 -1.56 16.79
N SER A 487 -24.51 -1.48 17.83
CA SER A 487 -24.70 -0.33 18.71
C SER A 487 -23.69 -0.18 19.85
N LYS A 488 -22.64 -1.02 19.92
CA LYS A 488 -21.63 -1.11 21.01
C LYS A 488 -22.20 -1.50 22.38
N VAL A 489 -23.42 -2.05 22.44
CA VAL A 489 -23.99 -2.54 23.70
C VAL A 489 -23.40 -3.91 24.00
N LYS A 490 -22.80 -4.05 25.19
CA LYS A 490 -22.18 -5.29 25.66
C LYS A 490 -23.19 -6.10 26.48
N LYS A 491 -23.57 -7.28 25.99
CA LYS A 491 -24.38 -8.24 26.76
C LYS A 491 -23.49 -9.31 27.38
N HIS A 492 -23.81 -9.70 28.61
CA HIS A 492 -23.03 -10.62 29.43
C HIS A 492 -23.86 -11.85 29.77
N PHE A 493 -23.30 -13.04 29.50
CA PHE A 493 -23.89 -14.33 29.84
C PHE A 493 -22.90 -15.11 30.70
N SER A 494 -23.36 -15.60 31.85
CA SER A 494 -22.52 -16.32 32.83
C SER A 494 -22.21 -17.76 32.41
N ASP A 495 -23.04 -18.33 31.56
CA ASP A 495 -22.98 -19.72 31.11
C ASP A 495 -23.74 -19.92 29.78
N LEU A 496 -23.52 -21.06 29.13
CA LEU A 496 -24.13 -21.42 27.85
C LEU A 496 -25.67 -21.47 27.88
N ASN A 497 -26.28 -21.91 28.99
CA ASN A 497 -27.74 -22.02 29.09
C ASN A 497 -28.40 -20.63 29.12
N SER A 498 -27.79 -19.67 29.82
CA SER A 498 -28.23 -18.27 29.84
C SER A 498 -28.15 -17.61 28.46
N PHE A 499 -27.18 -18.02 27.63
CA PHE A 499 -27.08 -17.56 26.24
C PHE A 499 -28.16 -18.18 25.34
N LEU A 500 -28.35 -19.50 25.40
CA LEU A 500 -29.29 -20.22 24.52
C LEU A 500 -30.77 -19.90 24.81
N THR A 501 -31.07 -19.37 25.99
CA THR A 501 -32.43 -18.95 26.38
C THR A 501 -32.74 -17.49 26.06
N ALA A 502 -31.75 -16.72 25.55
CA ALA A 502 -31.94 -15.34 25.12
C ALA A 502 -32.71 -15.25 23.79
N SER A 503 -33.46 -14.17 23.58
CA SER A 503 -34.32 -14.02 22.40
C SER A 503 -33.49 -13.90 21.10
N PRO A 504 -33.91 -14.50 19.96
CA PRO A 504 -33.17 -14.42 18.70
C PRO A 504 -32.91 -12.99 18.19
N CYS A 505 -33.79 -12.04 18.52
CA CYS A 505 -33.63 -10.62 18.20
C CYS A 505 -32.47 -9.95 18.98
N ASP A 506 -32.03 -10.55 20.09
CA ASP A 506 -30.93 -10.04 20.92
C ASP A 506 -29.54 -10.35 20.35
N LEU A 507 -29.46 -11.22 19.35
CA LEU A 507 -28.24 -11.75 18.74
C LEU A 507 -27.84 -11.01 17.44
N GLN A 508 -28.53 -9.94 17.07
CA GLN A 508 -28.25 -9.19 15.85
C GLN A 508 -27.00 -8.30 15.97
N GLY A 509 -25.91 -8.81 15.40
CA GLY A 509 -24.63 -8.16 15.13
C GLY A 509 -23.60 -8.28 16.26
N GLU A 510 -22.29 -8.30 16.04
CA GLU A 510 -21.48 -8.80 14.91
C GLU A 510 -20.28 -9.65 15.41
N THR A 511 -20.15 -9.87 16.74
CA THR A 511 -19.10 -10.72 17.35
C THR A 511 -19.56 -11.40 18.65
N ILE A 512 -19.17 -12.67 18.83
CA ILE A 512 -19.37 -13.45 20.07
C ILE A 512 -18.00 -13.78 20.68
N THR A 513 -17.77 -13.41 21.94
CA THR A 513 -16.51 -13.67 22.64
C THR A 513 -16.71 -14.63 23.81
N PHE A 514 -15.95 -15.72 23.84
CA PHE A 514 -15.82 -16.66 24.94
C PHE A 514 -14.58 -16.30 25.77
N ILE A 515 -14.69 -16.29 27.09
CA ILE A 515 -13.59 -15.97 28.01
C ILE A 515 -13.52 -17.03 29.11
N LYS A 516 -12.34 -17.64 29.27
CA LYS A 516 -12.04 -18.54 30.39
C LYS A 516 -11.84 -17.73 31.66
N GLU A 517 -12.57 -18.08 32.72
CA GLU A 517 -12.44 -17.51 34.06
C GLU A 517 -11.82 -18.54 35.02
N GLU A 518 -10.77 -18.16 35.74
CA GLU A 518 -10.24 -18.99 36.83
C GLU A 518 -11.25 -19.08 37.97
N VAL A 519 -11.67 -20.30 38.31
CA VAL A 519 -12.50 -20.53 39.49
C VAL A 519 -11.63 -20.37 40.74
N VAL A 520 -11.60 -19.17 41.32
CA VAL A 520 -10.95 -18.94 42.62
C VAL A 520 -11.70 -19.78 43.68
N PRO A 521 -11.06 -20.81 44.29
CA PRO A 521 -11.77 -21.66 45.22
C PRO A 521 -12.19 -20.86 46.46
N ILE A 522 -13.46 -21.03 46.86
CA ILE A 522 -14.15 -20.30 47.94
C ILE A 522 -13.37 -20.29 49.27
N LYS A 523 -12.47 -21.26 49.50
CA LYS A 523 -11.58 -21.30 50.67
C LYS A 523 -10.58 -20.13 50.75
N LYS A 524 -10.10 -19.56 49.62
CA LYS A 524 -9.21 -18.39 49.64
C LYS A 524 -9.94 -17.07 49.92
N LYS A 525 -11.22 -16.94 49.55
CA LYS A 525 -12.04 -15.75 49.89
C LYS A 525 -12.31 -15.64 51.40
N ARG A 526 -12.38 -16.76 52.13
CA ARG A 526 -12.49 -16.75 53.60
C ARG A 526 -11.18 -16.38 54.30
N MET A 527 -10.02 -16.77 53.77
CA MET A 527 -8.73 -16.36 54.35
C MET A 527 -8.42 -14.87 54.12
N ILE A 528 -8.78 -14.29 52.97
CA ILE A 528 -8.56 -12.85 52.70
C ILE A 528 -9.53 -11.95 53.50
N LYS A 529 -10.72 -12.46 53.87
CA LYS A 529 -11.62 -11.76 54.80
C LYS A 529 -11.19 -11.88 56.27
N GLN A 530 -10.51 -12.96 56.66
CA GLN A 530 -9.98 -13.10 58.03
C GLN A 530 -8.64 -12.37 58.24
N SER A 531 -7.84 -12.12 57.21
CA SER A 531 -6.60 -11.34 57.33
C SER A 531 -6.78 -9.82 57.22
N LYS A 532 -8.00 -9.33 56.99
CA LYS A 532 -8.37 -7.89 57.00
C LYS A 532 -9.24 -7.49 58.20
N GLY A 533 -9.35 -8.38 59.19
CA GLY A 533 -10.10 -8.16 60.42
C GLY A 533 -9.33 -8.63 61.63
N LEU A 534 -8.18 -7.99 61.88
CA LEU A 534 -7.50 -7.86 63.17
C LEU A 534 -6.57 -6.65 63.10
#